data_AF-A0AAW6A020-F1
#
_entry.id   AF-A0AAW6A020-F1
#
_cell.length_a   1.000
_cell.length_b   1.000
_cell.length_c   1.000
_cell.angle_alpha   90.00
_cell.angle_beta   90.00
_cell.angle_gamma   90.00
#
_symmetry.space_group_name_H-M   'P 1'
#
loop_
_entity.id
_entity.type
_entity.pdbx_description
1 polymer ?
#
loop_
_entity_poly.entity_id
_entity_poly.type
_entity_poly.pdbx_seq_one_letter_code
_entity_poly.pdbx_strand_id
1 'polypeptide(L)'
;MMNSQRFEDHIRKVSFSELNLHDPFFTSLRNAYQGFDDWFDRKSAEGEKTWVSRNRDSGHLQAMLYIKIEDDFDESAQPPLRGRRMKIGTFKVDYDHHTSLGKRLLAIALREFAESRCPYVYVTMFGTDNTKGLRGLLKQYGFSPLGYKSSEQVWIKKRPSSTRLDPYREFPFISPRRDRAHLLAIIPKYHERMFGDIRLRSEAHIPIQDEVPTNTIEKIYLSAASNAARLRAGDRVVIYRTSDRTGQARYRSVVSEICTVTELKNINSFENKESFLRFIKGRSVFTPEELEDFWTRRRYPYIISLLFNFPLRVRPTRQKLLDHDVVSPKDRLTCIPLDTRQFMTILELGDTDEGYVID
;
A
#
# COMPACT_ATOMS: atom_id res chain seq x y z
N MET A 1 -22.48 25.84 -12.21
CA MET A 1 -22.56 24.81 -11.16
C MET A 1 -22.07 23.51 -11.77
N MET A 2 -20.82 23.13 -11.53
CA MET A 2 -20.29 21.84 -11.97
C MET A 2 -20.58 20.81 -10.87
N ASN A 3 -21.37 19.79 -11.21
CA ASN A 3 -21.63 18.65 -10.36
C ASN A 3 -20.29 18.04 -9.92
N SER A 4 -20.00 18.11 -8.63
CA SER A 4 -18.92 17.34 -8.02
C SER A 4 -19.42 15.91 -7.82
N GLN A 5 -19.34 15.10 -8.87
CA GLN A 5 -19.46 13.66 -8.72
C GLN A 5 -18.29 13.20 -7.83
N ARG A 6 -18.61 12.88 -6.56
CA ARG A 6 -17.68 12.25 -5.63
C ARG A 6 -17.49 10.80 -6.08
N PHE A 7 -16.30 10.45 -6.57
CA PHE A 7 -15.99 9.11 -7.09
C PHE A 7 -15.35 8.25 -5.99
N GLU A 8 -16.14 7.59 -5.16
CA GLU A 8 -15.69 6.71 -4.06
C GLU A 8 -14.67 5.62 -4.49
N ASP A 9 -13.77 5.20 -3.59
CA ASP A 9 -12.82 4.09 -3.80
C ASP A 9 -13.56 2.83 -4.30
N HIS A 10 -12.94 2.14 -5.25
CA HIS A 10 -13.42 0.90 -5.82
C HIS A 10 -13.35 -0.25 -4.83
N ILE A 11 -12.39 -0.21 -3.89
CA ILE A 11 -12.26 -1.24 -2.85
C ILE A 11 -12.98 -0.78 -1.59
N ARG A 12 -13.94 -1.57 -1.12
CA ARG A 12 -14.75 -1.25 0.07
C ARG A 12 -14.89 -2.43 1.00
N LYS A 13 -14.99 -2.14 2.30
CA LYS A 13 -15.31 -3.13 3.32
C LYS A 13 -16.82 -3.20 3.48
N VAL A 14 -17.41 -4.35 3.16
CA VAL A 14 -18.86 -4.59 3.20
C VAL A 14 -19.15 -5.83 4.05
N SER A 15 -20.38 -5.95 4.54
CA SER A 15 -20.84 -7.14 5.24
C SER A 15 -21.07 -8.28 4.24
N PHE A 16 -20.85 -9.53 4.65
CA PHE A 16 -21.17 -10.69 3.78
C PHE A 16 -22.63 -10.71 3.34
N SER A 17 -23.55 -10.27 4.21
CA SER A 17 -24.98 -10.15 3.94
C SER A 17 -25.33 -9.16 2.82
N GLU A 18 -24.41 -8.27 2.43
CA GLU A 18 -24.59 -7.31 1.33
C GLU A 18 -24.15 -7.89 -0.02
N LEU A 19 -23.54 -9.08 -0.03
CA LEU A 19 -23.01 -9.71 -1.24
C LEU A 19 -24.03 -10.68 -1.82
N ASN A 20 -24.22 -10.61 -3.15
CA ASN A 20 -25.02 -11.58 -3.88
C ASN A 20 -24.21 -12.86 -4.08
N LEU A 21 -24.53 -13.92 -3.32
CA LEU A 21 -23.87 -15.23 -3.44
C LEU A 21 -23.97 -15.83 -4.85
N HIS A 22 -25.01 -15.50 -5.61
CA HIS A 22 -25.18 -15.95 -7.00
C HIS A 22 -24.38 -15.13 -8.02
N ASP A 23 -23.58 -14.15 -7.59
CA ASP A 23 -22.69 -13.43 -8.50
C ASP A 23 -21.74 -14.43 -9.21
N PRO A 24 -21.57 -14.34 -10.55
CA PRO A 24 -20.69 -15.22 -11.32
C PRO A 24 -19.25 -15.27 -10.81
N PHE A 25 -18.79 -14.20 -10.14
CA PHE A 25 -17.51 -14.15 -9.44
C PHE A 25 -17.30 -15.37 -8.53
N PHE A 26 -18.34 -15.85 -7.84
CA PHE A 26 -18.24 -16.97 -6.90
C PHE A 26 -18.22 -18.34 -7.55
N THR A 27 -18.53 -18.45 -8.84
CA THR A 27 -18.63 -19.75 -9.54
C THR A 27 -17.34 -20.56 -9.46
N SER A 28 -16.18 -19.91 -9.65
CA SER A 28 -14.89 -20.62 -9.52
C SER A 28 -14.58 -21.06 -8.10
N LEU A 29 -15.09 -20.35 -7.09
CA LEU A 29 -14.90 -20.70 -5.67
C LEU A 29 -15.80 -21.88 -5.29
N ARG A 30 -17.07 -21.85 -5.69
CA ARG A 30 -17.99 -22.99 -5.53
C ARG A 30 -17.44 -24.28 -6.14
N ASN A 31 -16.91 -24.19 -7.36
CA ASN A 31 -16.36 -25.36 -8.06
C ASN A 31 -15.08 -25.90 -7.38
N ALA A 32 -14.30 -25.04 -6.71
CA ALA A 32 -13.05 -25.42 -6.08
C ALA A 32 -13.19 -25.88 -4.62
N TYR A 33 -14.20 -25.37 -3.90
CA TYR A 33 -14.40 -25.63 -2.47
C TYR A 33 -15.80 -26.20 -2.22
N GLN A 34 -15.86 -27.49 -1.88
CA GLN A 34 -17.10 -28.14 -1.46
C GLN A 34 -17.66 -27.46 -0.20
N GLY A 35 -18.95 -27.11 -0.21
CA GLY A 35 -19.60 -26.39 0.90
C GLY A 35 -19.33 -24.89 0.93
N PHE A 36 -18.89 -24.28 -0.18
CA PHE A 36 -18.64 -22.83 -0.25
C PHE A 36 -19.88 -22.00 0.12
N ASP A 37 -21.07 -22.38 -0.37
CA ASP A 37 -22.31 -21.64 -0.11
C ASP A 37 -22.67 -21.70 1.39
N ASP A 38 -22.59 -22.89 2.03
CA ASP A 38 -22.79 -23.02 3.48
C ASP A 38 -21.76 -22.20 4.29
N TRP A 39 -20.50 -22.18 3.84
CA TRP A 39 -19.46 -21.35 4.46
C TRP A 39 -19.82 -19.87 4.34
N PHE A 40 -20.29 -19.42 3.18
CA PHE A 40 -20.66 -18.03 2.93
C PHE A 40 -21.86 -17.62 3.79
N ASP A 41 -22.91 -18.44 3.84
CA ASP A 41 -24.12 -18.17 4.61
C ASP A 41 -23.82 -18.09 6.11
N ARG A 42 -22.96 -18.96 6.62
CA ARG A 42 -22.46 -18.85 8.00
C ARG A 42 -21.72 -17.55 8.23
N LYS A 43 -20.86 -17.11 7.30
CA LYS A 43 -20.15 -15.83 7.42
C LYS A 43 -21.08 -14.63 7.37
N SER A 44 -22.14 -14.70 6.55
CA SER A 44 -23.23 -13.74 6.53
C SER A 44 -23.95 -13.68 7.88
N ALA A 45 -24.33 -14.82 8.44
CA ALA A 45 -25.03 -14.93 9.73
C ALA A 45 -24.17 -14.48 10.93
N GLU A 46 -22.86 -14.73 10.89
CA GLU A 46 -21.88 -14.26 11.88
C GLU A 46 -21.64 -12.73 11.82
N GLY A 47 -22.21 -12.02 10.84
CA GLY A 47 -22.03 -10.58 10.67
C GLY A 47 -20.63 -10.18 10.21
N GLU A 48 -19.91 -11.12 9.57
CA GLU A 48 -18.53 -10.92 9.14
C GLU A 48 -18.45 -9.91 8.00
N LYS A 49 -17.27 -9.30 7.86
CA LYS A 49 -16.99 -8.29 6.83
C LYS A 49 -15.86 -8.72 5.92
N THR A 50 -15.91 -8.27 4.68
CA THR A 50 -14.91 -8.56 3.65
C THR A 50 -14.65 -7.33 2.80
N TRP A 51 -13.44 -7.24 2.25
CA TRP A 51 -13.12 -6.23 1.26
C TRP A 51 -13.55 -6.73 -0.12
N VAL A 52 -14.16 -5.87 -0.92
CA VAL A 52 -14.57 -6.17 -2.29
C VAL A 52 -14.29 -5.01 -3.24
N SER A 53 -14.14 -5.33 -4.53
CA SER A 53 -14.17 -4.35 -5.62
C SER A 53 -15.19 -4.77 -6.66
N ARG A 54 -15.88 -3.81 -7.26
CA ARG A 54 -16.90 -4.03 -8.30
C ARG A 54 -16.52 -3.36 -9.61
N ASN A 55 -16.88 -3.99 -10.72
CA ASN A 55 -16.83 -3.38 -12.04
C ASN A 55 -17.85 -2.24 -12.08
N ARG A 56 -17.47 -1.07 -12.60
CA ARG A 56 -18.38 0.09 -12.65
C ARG A 56 -19.49 -0.06 -13.68
N ASP A 57 -19.22 -0.75 -14.77
CA ASP A 57 -20.16 -0.91 -15.88
C ASP A 57 -21.16 -2.04 -15.60
N SER A 58 -20.68 -3.18 -15.12
CA SER A 58 -21.51 -4.36 -14.88
C SER A 58 -22.01 -4.50 -13.44
N GLY A 59 -21.41 -3.81 -12.47
CA GLY A 59 -21.72 -3.93 -11.04
C GLY A 59 -21.26 -5.25 -10.38
N HIS A 60 -20.78 -6.21 -11.17
CA HIS A 60 -20.29 -7.50 -10.70
C HIS A 60 -19.02 -7.36 -9.86
N LEU A 61 -18.86 -8.30 -8.93
CA LEU A 61 -17.62 -8.41 -8.17
C LEU A 61 -16.45 -8.71 -9.10
N GLN A 62 -15.33 -8.03 -8.86
CA GLN A 62 -14.06 -8.26 -9.57
C GLN A 62 -12.95 -8.70 -8.63
N ALA A 63 -13.09 -8.42 -7.33
CA ALA A 63 -12.14 -8.88 -6.34
C ALA A 63 -12.76 -9.00 -4.95
N MET A 64 -12.22 -9.90 -4.14
CA MET A 64 -12.61 -10.14 -2.76
C MET A 64 -11.40 -10.53 -1.90
N LEU A 65 -11.34 -9.95 -0.71
CA LEU A 65 -10.36 -10.25 0.34
C LEU A 65 -11.08 -10.41 1.69
N TYR A 66 -11.16 -11.64 2.17
CA TYR A 66 -11.65 -11.95 3.52
C TYR A 66 -10.48 -12.31 4.43
N ILE A 67 -10.44 -11.68 5.60
CA ILE A 67 -9.39 -11.82 6.61
C ILE A 67 -10.04 -12.10 7.96
N LYS A 68 -9.40 -12.94 8.76
CA LYS A 68 -9.80 -13.21 10.15
C LYS A 68 -8.60 -13.46 11.06
N ILE A 69 -8.82 -13.33 12.36
CA ILE A 69 -7.86 -13.72 13.40
C ILE A 69 -8.21 -15.12 13.91
N GLU A 70 -7.19 -15.94 14.08
CA GLU A 70 -7.28 -17.28 14.68
C GLU A 70 -6.33 -17.33 15.89
N ASP A 71 -6.72 -18.02 16.96
CA ASP A 71 -5.90 -18.22 18.17
C ASP A 71 -6.01 -19.65 18.71
N ASP A 72 -6.38 -20.57 17.84
CA ASP A 72 -6.56 -22.00 18.11
C ASP A 72 -5.30 -22.80 17.76
N PHE A 73 -5.30 -24.07 18.14
CA PHE A 73 -4.33 -25.05 17.65
C PHE A 73 -4.94 -25.80 16.48
N ASP A 74 -4.31 -25.71 15.29
CA ASP A 74 -4.84 -26.31 14.07
C ASP A 74 -3.90 -27.43 13.58
N GLU A 75 -4.29 -28.67 13.89
CA GLU A 75 -3.59 -29.91 13.50
C GLU A 75 -3.87 -30.34 12.07
N SER A 76 -4.84 -29.73 11.37
CA SER A 76 -5.17 -30.09 9.99
C SER A 76 -4.12 -29.61 8.99
N ALA A 77 -3.22 -28.72 9.41
CA ALA A 77 -2.04 -28.30 8.66
C ALA A 77 -0.80 -29.10 9.08
N GLN A 78 0.11 -29.34 8.14
CA GLN A 78 1.42 -29.95 8.38
C GLN A 78 2.51 -28.99 7.90
N PRO A 79 3.35 -28.44 8.80
CA PRO A 79 3.28 -28.56 10.27
C PRO A 79 2.02 -27.87 10.86
N PRO A 80 1.57 -28.27 12.07
CA PRO A 80 0.42 -27.64 12.75
C PRO A 80 0.61 -26.15 12.96
N LEU A 81 -0.47 -25.38 12.81
CA LEU A 81 -0.47 -23.94 13.09
C LEU A 81 -0.77 -23.69 14.57
N ARG A 82 -0.02 -22.76 15.18
CA ARG A 82 -0.07 -22.50 16.62
C ARG A 82 -0.19 -21.01 16.93
N GLY A 83 -0.94 -20.70 17.97
CA GLY A 83 -1.09 -19.37 18.57
C GLY A 83 -1.77 -18.35 17.67
N ARG A 84 -1.92 -17.14 18.21
CA ARG A 84 -2.56 -16.01 17.57
C ARG A 84 -1.92 -15.70 16.22
N ARG A 85 -2.73 -15.65 15.17
CA ARG A 85 -2.31 -15.44 13.78
C ARG A 85 -3.41 -14.79 12.96
N MET A 86 -3.02 -14.18 11.84
CA MET A 86 -3.98 -13.69 10.86
C MET A 86 -4.10 -14.69 9.71
N LYS A 87 -5.33 -15.00 9.29
CA LYS A 87 -5.60 -15.78 8.09
C LYS A 87 -6.17 -14.89 6.99
N ILE A 88 -5.60 -14.95 5.81
CA ILE A 88 -6.27 -14.53 4.58
C ILE A 88 -7.16 -15.71 4.15
N GLY A 89 -8.45 -15.62 4.45
CA GLY A 89 -9.42 -16.70 4.22
C GLY A 89 -9.91 -16.79 2.78
N THR A 90 -10.02 -15.65 2.09
CA THR A 90 -10.31 -15.59 0.67
C THR A 90 -9.46 -14.50 0.05
N PHE A 91 -8.79 -14.82 -1.07
CA PHE A 91 -8.08 -13.85 -1.89
C PHE A 91 -8.36 -14.17 -3.35
N LYS A 92 -9.24 -13.41 -4.00
CA LYS A 92 -9.61 -13.62 -5.39
C LYS A 92 -9.69 -12.30 -6.14
N VAL A 93 -9.15 -12.29 -7.36
CA VAL A 93 -9.21 -11.19 -8.33
C VAL A 93 -9.52 -11.81 -9.69
N ASP A 94 -10.42 -11.21 -10.46
CA ASP A 94 -10.82 -11.71 -11.77
C ASP A 94 -9.83 -11.37 -12.90
N TYR A 95 -9.74 -12.31 -13.86
CA TYR A 95 -9.09 -12.28 -15.19
C TYR A 95 -8.35 -10.98 -15.57
N ASP A 96 -9.16 -9.96 -15.79
CA ASP A 96 -8.81 -8.85 -16.67
C ASP A 96 -8.13 -7.68 -15.93
N HIS A 97 -8.01 -7.76 -14.61
CA HIS A 97 -7.61 -6.63 -13.75
C HIS A 97 -6.49 -6.97 -12.74
N HIS A 98 -5.76 -8.06 -13.00
CA HIS A 98 -5.01 -8.82 -12.00
C HIS A 98 -3.89 -8.13 -11.24
N THR A 99 -3.09 -7.28 -11.87
CA THR A 99 -1.79 -6.93 -11.27
C THR A 99 -1.85 -5.74 -10.31
N SER A 100 -2.60 -4.67 -10.63
CA SER A 100 -2.73 -3.53 -9.72
C SER A 100 -3.72 -3.82 -8.58
N LEU A 101 -4.91 -4.34 -8.89
CA LEU A 101 -5.95 -4.62 -7.90
C LEU A 101 -5.50 -5.70 -6.89
N GLY A 102 -4.85 -6.76 -7.37
CA GLY A 102 -4.25 -7.78 -6.50
C GLY A 102 -3.18 -7.22 -5.57
N LYS A 103 -2.29 -6.35 -6.07
CA LYS A 103 -1.30 -5.65 -5.23
C LYS A 103 -1.96 -4.78 -4.16
N ARG A 104 -3.05 -4.07 -4.49
CA ARG A 104 -3.80 -3.26 -3.50
C ARG A 104 -4.44 -4.13 -2.42
N LEU A 105 -5.14 -5.20 -2.78
CA LEU A 105 -5.72 -6.12 -1.80
C LEU A 105 -4.65 -6.74 -0.90
N LEU A 106 -3.52 -7.15 -1.47
CA LEU A 106 -2.42 -7.65 -0.64
C LEU A 106 -1.87 -6.58 0.30
N ALA A 107 -1.79 -5.33 -0.13
CA ALA A 107 -1.37 -4.25 0.76
C ALA A 107 -2.36 -4.01 1.91
N ILE A 108 -3.67 -4.04 1.64
CA ILE A 108 -4.70 -3.99 2.69
C ILE A 108 -4.48 -5.14 3.68
N ALA A 109 -4.32 -6.38 3.18
CA ALA A 109 -4.08 -7.52 4.04
C ALA A 109 -2.80 -7.36 4.89
N LEU A 110 -1.71 -6.90 4.29
CA LEU A 110 -0.43 -6.76 4.99
C LEU A 110 -0.43 -5.60 6.00
N ARG A 111 -1.26 -4.57 5.79
CA ARG A 111 -1.49 -3.49 6.76
C ARG A 111 -2.38 -3.94 7.91
N GLU A 112 -3.48 -4.65 7.63
CA GLU A 112 -4.28 -5.29 8.69
C GLU A 112 -3.43 -6.30 9.48
N PHE A 113 -2.49 -7.01 8.83
CA PHE A 113 -1.53 -7.88 9.52
C PHE A 113 -0.64 -7.09 10.48
N ALA A 114 -0.11 -5.94 10.06
CA ALA A 114 0.70 -5.07 10.89
C ALA A 114 -0.13 -4.54 12.09
N GLU A 115 -1.36 -4.08 11.87
CA GLU A 115 -2.22 -3.56 12.95
C GLU A 115 -2.70 -4.67 13.91
N SER A 116 -2.89 -5.90 13.41
CA SER A 116 -3.37 -7.01 14.23
C SER A 116 -2.39 -7.45 15.33
N ARG A 117 -1.12 -7.05 15.24
CA ARG A 117 -0.02 -7.51 16.11
C ARG A 117 0.18 -9.04 16.13
N CYS A 118 -0.39 -9.75 15.15
CA CYS A 118 -0.12 -11.17 14.99
C CYS A 118 1.37 -11.39 14.65
N PRO A 119 2.01 -12.47 15.16
CA PRO A 119 3.39 -12.79 14.80
C PRO A 119 3.54 -13.22 13.34
N TYR A 120 2.49 -13.76 12.74
CA TYR A 120 2.45 -14.16 11.34
C TYR A 120 1.04 -14.08 10.72
N VAL A 121 1.03 -13.95 9.39
CA VAL A 121 -0.14 -14.12 8.53
C VAL A 121 0.07 -15.33 7.64
N TYR A 122 -1.00 -16.08 7.35
CA TYR A 122 -0.95 -17.16 6.38
C TYR A 122 -2.15 -17.15 5.42
N VAL A 123 -2.00 -17.87 4.32
CA VAL A 123 -3.03 -18.14 3.31
C VAL A 123 -2.92 -19.60 2.87
N THR A 124 -4.06 -20.22 2.55
CA THR A 124 -4.10 -21.52 1.88
C THR A 124 -4.58 -21.36 0.45
N MET A 125 -4.04 -22.16 -0.45
CA MET A 125 -4.49 -22.21 -1.85
C MET A 125 -4.16 -23.54 -2.51
N PHE A 126 -5.02 -23.99 -3.41
CA PHE A 126 -4.69 -25.09 -4.31
C PHE A 126 -3.54 -24.72 -5.25
N GLY A 127 -2.62 -25.67 -5.46
CA GLY A 127 -1.46 -25.55 -6.35
C GLY A 127 -1.83 -25.70 -7.82
N THR A 128 -2.69 -24.83 -8.36
CA THR A 128 -3.12 -24.85 -9.77
C THR A 128 -2.42 -23.76 -10.59
N ASP A 129 -2.58 -23.79 -11.93
CA ASP A 129 -2.05 -22.75 -12.82
C ASP A 129 -2.69 -21.39 -12.56
N ASN A 130 -3.98 -21.39 -12.24
CA ASN A 130 -4.77 -20.21 -11.89
C ASN A 130 -4.22 -19.42 -10.69
N THR A 131 -3.47 -20.07 -9.79
CA THR A 131 -2.87 -19.43 -8.60
C THR A 131 -1.40 -19.04 -8.81
N LYS A 132 -0.82 -19.23 -10.00
CA LYS A 132 0.59 -18.90 -10.30
C LYS A 132 0.91 -17.42 -10.10
N GLY A 133 0.03 -16.52 -10.54
CA GLY A 133 0.19 -15.07 -10.36
C GLY A 133 0.18 -14.68 -8.88
N LEU A 134 -0.75 -15.24 -8.11
CA LEU A 134 -0.84 -15.02 -6.66
C LEU A 134 0.41 -15.54 -5.93
N ARG A 135 0.91 -16.75 -6.27
CA ARG A 135 2.16 -17.28 -5.68
C ARG A 135 3.35 -16.35 -5.94
N GLY A 136 3.48 -15.82 -7.16
CA GLY A 136 4.52 -14.85 -7.50
C GLY A 136 4.43 -13.57 -6.66
N LEU A 137 3.21 -13.03 -6.53
CA LEU A 137 2.95 -11.85 -5.72
C LEU A 137 3.26 -12.10 -4.23
N LEU A 138 2.76 -13.19 -3.66
CA LEU A 138 3.03 -13.56 -2.26
C LEU A 138 4.52 -13.73 -1.99
N LYS A 139 5.25 -14.42 -2.88
CA LYS A 139 6.70 -14.58 -2.78
C LYS A 139 7.43 -13.24 -2.80
N GLN A 140 7.05 -12.32 -3.70
CA GLN A 140 7.61 -10.96 -3.76
C GLN A 140 7.45 -10.23 -2.41
N TYR A 141 6.28 -10.35 -1.78
CA TYR A 141 5.97 -9.71 -0.50
C TYR A 141 6.38 -10.54 0.73
N GLY A 142 7.27 -11.52 0.55
CA GLY A 142 7.94 -12.20 1.65
C GLY A 142 7.19 -13.38 2.25
N PHE A 143 6.12 -13.86 1.62
CA PHE A 143 5.55 -15.16 1.98
C PHE A 143 6.46 -16.29 1.50
N SER A 144 6.48 -17.37 2.29
CA SER A 144 7.16 -18.62 1.95
C SER A 144 6.23 -19.81 2.16
N PRO A 145 6.39 -20.90 1.40
CA PRO A 145 5.68 -22.14 1.68
C PRO A 145 6.06 -22.66 3.07
N LEU A 146 5.06 -23.10 3.84
CA LEU A 146 5.22 -23.74 5.15
C LEU A 146 4.97 -25.25 5.06
N GLY A 147 3.99 -25.64 4.26
CA GLY A 147 3.58 -27.04 4.11
C GLY A 147 2.18 -27.13 3.51
N TYR A 148 1.35 -28.06 4.01
CA TYR A 148 0.04 -28.36 3.41
C TYR A 148 -1.07 -28.45 4.43
N LYS A 149 -2.29 -28.10 4.03
CA LYS A 149 -3.54 -28.36 4.75
C LYS A 149 -4.47 -29.08 3.79
N SER A 150 -4.67 -30.38 4.02
CA SER A 150 -5.25 -31.28 3.01
C SER A 150 -4.48 -31.19 1.68
N SER A 151 -5.12 -30.79 0.58
CA SER A 151 -4.49 -30.60 -0.74
C SER A 151 -4.07 -29.15 -1.03
N GLU A 152 -4.25 -28.23 -0.08
CA GLU A 152 -3.86 -26.83 -0.24
C GLU A 152 -2.44 -26.57 0.27
N GLN A 153 -1.68 -25.75 -0.44
CA GLN A 153 -0.40 -25.23 0.05
C GLN A 153 -0.65 -24.13 1.10
N VAL A 154 0.06 -24.21 2.21
CA VAL A 154 0.07 -23.19 3.26
C VAL A 154 1.26 -22.26 3.00
N TRP A 155 0.98 -20.97 2.83
CA TRP A 155 2.00 -19.93 2.68
C TRP A 155 1.95 -18.97 3.85
N ILE A 156 3.11 -18.66 4.44
CA ILE A 156 3.25 -17.85 5.65
C ILE A 156 4.15 -16.64 5.41
N LYS A 157 3.78 -15.49 5.99
CA LYS A 157 4.67 -14.34 6.19
C LYS A 157 4.73 -14.03 7.69
N LYS A 158 5.94 -14.01 8.23
CA LYS A 158 6.20 -13.58 9.61
C LYS A 158 6.47 -12.08 9.64
N ARG A 159 6.29 -11.46 10.81
CA ARG A 159 6.85 -10.13 11.05
C ARG A 159 8.36 -10.16 10.78
N PRO A 160 8.92 -9.17 10.06
CA PRO A 160 10.36 -9.11 9.84
C PRO A 160 11.10 -8.88 11.16
N SER A 161 12.28 -9.48 11.29
CA SER A 161 13.31 -9.01 12.23
C SER A 161 14.22 -8.01 11.48
N SER A 162 14.72 -6.98 12.17
CA SER A 162 15.44 -5.79 11.66
C SER A 162 16.70 -6.00 10.81
N THR A 163 16.92 -7.19 10.26
CA THR A 163 18.15 -7.59 9.55
C THR A 163 17.99 -7.70 8.02
N ARG A 164 16.78 -7.55 7.46
CA ARG A 164 16.56 -7.68 6.01
C ARG A 164 16.56 -6.30 5.33
N LEU A 165 16.95 -6.28 4.05
CA LEU A 165 17.12 -5.04 3.28
C LEU A 165 16.13 -4.92 2.11
N ASP A 166 15.20 -5.86 1.96
CA ASP A 166 14.27 -5.89 0.83
C ASP A 166 12.95 -5.18 1.19
N PRO A 167 12.67 -3.99 0.62
CA PRO A 167 11.47 -3.22 0.94
C PRO A 167 10.16 -3.97 0.71
N TYR A 168 10.08 -4.83 -0.31
CA TYR A 168 8.86 -5.58 -0.62
C TYR A 168 8.59 -6.66 0.42
N ARG A 169 9.64 -7.35 0.87
CA ARG A 169 9.51 -8.39 1.89
C ARG A 169 9.23 -7.82 3.28
N GLU A 170 9.70 -6.61 3.55
CA GLU A 170 9.43 -5.89 4.80
C GLU A 170 8.10 -5.16 4.82
N PHE A 171 7.48 -4.93 3.66
CA PHE A 171 6.19 -4.23 3.61
C PHE A 171 5.13 -4.84 4.55
N PRO A 172 4.37 -4.01 5.29
CA PRO A 172 4.41 -2.54 5.35
C PRO A 172 5.27 -2.01 6.50
N PHE A 173 6.04 -2.87 7.15
CA PHE A 173 6.79 -2.55 8.36
C PHE A 173 7.93 -1.56 8.09
N ILE A 174 8.29 -0.80 9.12
CA ILE A 174 9.46 0.06 9.14
C ILE A 174 10.27 -0.21 10.41
N SER A 175 11.60 -0.20 10.28
CA SER A 175 12.47 -0.13 11.45
C SER A 175 12.82 1.35 11.74
N PRO A 176 12.54 1.86 12.95
CA PRO A 176 12.81 3.25 13.28
C PRO A 176 14.30 3.52 13.52
N ARG A 177 15.03 2.51 14.00
CA ARG A 177 16.45 2.63 14.37
C ARG A 177 17.42 2.43 13.23
N ARG A 178 16.93 2.08 12.03
CA ARG A 178 17.75 2.11 10.82
C ARG A 178 18.27 3.53 10.64
N ASP A 179 19.53 3.73 10.35
CA ASP A 179 20.02 5.05 9.94
C ASP A 179 19.63 5.26 8.47
N ARG A 180 19.18 6.47 8.11
CA ARG A 180 18.69 6.94 6.79
C ARG A 180 17.17 7.05 6.67
N ALA A 181 16.63 8.15 7.18
CA ALA A 181 15.29 8.62 6.87
C ALA A 181 15.40 9.95 6.12
N HIS A 182 14.38 10.28 5.33
CA HIS A 182 14.33 11.54 4.58
C HIS A 182 12.93 12.11 4.60
N LEU A 183 12.81 13.44 4.60
CA LEU A 183 11.58 14.13 4.25
C LEU A 183 11.61 14.44 2.75
N LEU A 184 10.54 14.11 2.04
CA LEU A 184 10.36 14.43 0.62
C LEU A 184 9.12 15.31 0.43
N ALA A 185 9.35 16.53 -0.03
CA ALA A 185 8.32 17.51 -0.30
C ALA A 185 7.66 17.26 -1.66
N ILE A 186 6.33 17.21 -1.65
CA ILE A 186 5.50 17.07 -2.86
C ILE A 186 4.49 18.22 -2.88
N ILE A 187 4.32 18.85 -4.04
CA ILE A 187 3.31 19.91 -4.19
C ILE A 187 1.89 19.33 -4.16
N PRO A 188 0.89 20.07 -3.65
CA PRO A 188 -0.48 19.57 -3.49
C PRO A 188 -1.06 18.84 -4.69
N LYS A 189 -0.91 19.39 -5.91
CA LYS A 189 -1.39 18.77 -7.16
C LYS A 189 -0.92 17.33 -7.34
N TYR A 190 0.38 17.08 -7.14
CA TYR A 190 0.95 15.75 -7.32
C TYR A 190 0.74 14.86 -6.10
N HIS A 191 0.67 15.46 -4.92
CA HIS A 191 0.35 14.73 -3.69
C HIS A 191 -1.05 14.12 -3.78
N GLU A 192 -2.04 14.91 -4.17
CA GLU A 192 -3.43 14.48 -4.35
C GLU A 192 -3.58 13.40 -5.43
N ARG A 193 -2.85 13.49 -6.55
CA ARG A 193 -2.81 12.39 -7.54
C ARG A 193 -2.04 11.17 -7.07
N MET A 194 -1.12 11.32 -6.11
CA MET A 194 -0.33 10.19 -5.59
C MET A 194 -1.09 9.42 -4.53
N PHE A 195 -1.77 10.12 -3.63
CA PHE A 195 -2.34 9.57 -2.40
C PHE A 195 -3.85 9.87 -2.24
N GLY A 196 -4.48 10.61 -3.16
CA GLY A 196 -5.90 10.99 -3.15
C GLY A 196 -6.21 12.36 -2.50
N ASP A 197 -7.44 12.89 -2.67
CA ASP A 197 -7.89 14.08 -1.91
C ASP A 197 -8.08 13.68 -0.43
N ILE A 198 -7.30 14.32 0.42
CA ILE A 198 -7.10 14.03 1.85
C ILE A 198 -8.27 14.55 2.71
N ARG A 199 -9.35 15.02 2.10
CA ARG A 199 -10.57 15.36 2.85
C ARG A 199 -11.29 14.09 3.30
N LEU A 200 -10.89 13.62 4.49
CA LEU A 200 -11.57 12.69 5.41
C LEU A 200 -11.29 11.18 5.23
N ARG A 201 -10.67 10.62 6.28
CA ARG A 201 -10.89 9.28 6.89
C ARG A 201 -10.66 8.01 6.05
N SER A 202 -9.63 7.26 6.46
CA SER A 202 -9.26 5.89 6.06
C SER A 202 -9.20 5.65 4.54
N GLU A 203 -8.52 4.59 4.11
CA GLU A 203 -8.43 4.27 2.67
C GLU A 203 -9.83 4.07 2.05
N ALA A 204 -10.84 3.75 2.87
CA ALA A 204 -12.21 3.43 2.46
C ALA A 204 -13.00 4.57 1.77
N HIS A 205 -12.57 5.84 1.83
CA HIS A 205 -13.34 6.96 1.27
C HIS A 205 -12.52 7.91 0.40
N ILE A 206 -11.31 7.53 -0.01
CA ILE A 206 -10.53 8.34 -0.94
C ILE A 206 -11.27 8.33 -2.28
N PRO A 207 -11.74 9.48 -2.80
CA PRO A 207 -12.37 9.48 -4.09
C PRO A 207 -11.28 9.38 -5.15
N ILE A 208 -11.11 8.20 -5.75
CA ILE A 208 -10.05 7.97 -6.73
C ILE A 208 -10.68 8.08 -8.12
N GLN A 209 -10.35 9.17 -8.82
CA GLN A 209 -10.42 9.22 -10.28
C GLN A 209 -9.69 8.00 -10.83
N ASP A 210 -10.12 7.41 -11.95
CA ASP A 210 -9.51 6.24 -12.61
C ASP A 210 -8.08 6.51 -13.16
N GLU A 211 -7.27 7.22 -12.38
CA GLU A 211 -5.85 7.42 -12.59
C GLU A 211 -5.11 6.27 -11.90
N VAL A 212 -4.56 5.40 -12.74
CA VAL A 212 -3.69 4.26 -12.39
C VAL A 212 -2.69 4.53 -11.24
N PRO A 213 -2.04 5.72 -11.10
CA PRO A 213 -1.03 5.97 -10.07
C PRO A 213 -1.55 6.04 -8.64
N THR A 214 -2.76 6.57 -8.42
CA THR A 214 -3.39 6.62 -7.08
C THR A 214 -3.63 5.20 -6.56
N ASN A 215 -3.95 4.30 -7.48
CA ASN A 215 -4.32 2.91 -7.24
C ASN A 215 -3.13 1.93 -7.12
N THR A 216 -1.88 2.38 -7.17
CA THR A 216 -0.72 1.49 -6.96
C THR A 216 -0.06 1.71 -5.61
N ILE A 217 0.37 0.62 -4.97
CA ILE A 217 1.17 0.68 -3.75
C ILE A 217 2.61 1.13 -4.04
N GLU A 218 3.07 0.90 -5.27
CA GLU A 218 4.31 1.43 -5.81
C GLU A 218 4.03 2.82 -6.40
N LYS A 219 4.77 3.84 -5.96
CA LYS A 219 4.63 5.22 -6.42
C LYS A 219 5.92 5.68 -7.08
N ILE A 220 5.82 6.43 -8.17
CA ILE A 220 6.97 7.07 -8.81
C ILE A 220 6.81 8.60 -8.75
N TYR A 221 7.85 9.25 -8.23
CA TYR A 221 7.97 10.70 -8.19
C TYR A 221 9.24 11.18 -8.90
N LEU A 222 9.13 12.24 -9.69
CA LEU A 222 10.27 12.90 -10.33
C LEU A 222 10.61 14.17 -9.54
N SER A 223 11.86 14.27 -9.10
CA SER A 223 12.34 15.33 -8.23
C SER A 223 13.52 16.08 -8.85
N ALA A 224 13.57 17.39 -8.58
CA ALA A 224 14.71 18.27 -8.87
C ALA A 224 15.54 18.56 -7.61
N ALA A 225 15.15 18.01 -6.45
CA ALA A 225 15.88 18.23 -5.21
C ALA A 225 17.24 17.54 -5.29
N SER A 226 18.34 18.31 -5.18
CA SER A 226 19.71 17.78 -5.27
C SER A 226 19.98 16.65 -4.26
N ASN A 227 19.43 16.77 -3.05
CA ASN A 227 19.54 15.74 -2.01
C ASN A 227 18.84 14.43 -2.35
N ALA A 228 17.90 14.40 -3.32
CA ALA A 228 17.29 13.16 -3.78
C ALA A 228 18.33 12.20 -4.39
N ALA A 229 19.47 12.71 -4.87
CA ALA A 229 20.60 11.91 -5.33
C ALA A 229 21.19 10.98 -4.24
N ARG A 230 20.92 11.26 -2.96
CA ARG A 230 21.44 10.49 -1.82
C ARG A 230 20.55 9.31 -1.42
N LEU A 231 19.32 9.27 -1.94
CA LEU A 231 18.35 8.22 -1.66
C LEU A 231 18.86 6.87 -2.18
N ARG A 232 18.59 5.82 -1.41
CA ARG A 232 18.92 4.43 -1.75
C ARG A 232 17.75 3.52 -1.42
N ALA A 233 17.72 2.35 -2.06
CA ALA A 233 16.74 1.32 -1.74
C ALA A 233 16.79 0.98 -0.23
N GLY A 234 15.61 0.93 0.40
CA GLY A 234 15.44 0.74 1.84
C GLY A 234 15.47 2.01 2.69
N ASP A 235 15.74 3.20 2.11
CA ASP A 235 15.60 4.46 2.84
C ASP A 235 14.13 4.73 3.16
N ARG A 236 13.84 5.17 4.40
CA ARG A 236 12.50 5.60 4.79
C ARG A 236 12.27 7.02 4.34
N VAL A 237 11.08 7.30 3.83
CA VAL A 237 10.70 8.60 3.30
C VAL A 237 9.39 9.04 3.94
N VAL A 238 9.45 10.17 4.60
CA VAL A 238 8.32 10.92 5.11
C VAL A 238 7.82 11.84 3.99
N ILE A 239 6.57 11.68 3.58
CA ILE A 239 5.98 12.55 2.55
C ILE A 239 5.46 13.83 3.19
N TYR A 240 5.97 14.97 2.70
CA TYR A 240 5.59 16.30 3.14
C TYR A 240 4.81 17.03 2.03
N ARG A 241 3.50 17.16 2.20
CA ARG A 241 2.67 17.95 1.28
C ARG A 241 2.90 19.45 1.55
N THR A 242 3.37 20.18 0.55
CA THR A 242 3.62 21.64 0.67
C THR A 242 2.31 22.44 0.68
N SER A 243 2.39 23.76 0.91
CA SER A 243 1.22 24.64 0.91
C SER A 243 0.61 24.76 -0.48
N ASP A 244 -0.72 24.80 -0.56
CA ASP A 244 -1.48 25.16 -1.75
C ASP A 244 -1.51 26.68 -2.00
N ARG A 245 -0.81 27.47 -1.16
CA ARG A 245 -0.68 28.93 -1.24
C ARG A 245 -1.97 29.71 -0.97
N THR A 246 -3.03 29.08 -0.47
CA THR A 246 -4.25 29.76 -0.04
C THR A 246 -4.17 30.32 1.39
N GLY A 247 -3.07 30.04 2.09
CA GLY A 247 -2.76 30.57 3.42
C GLY A 247 -1.34 30.21 3.85
N GLN A 248 -1.00 30.52 5.11
CA GLN A 248 0.37 30.34 5.61
C GLN A 248 0.78 28.87 5.61
N ALA A 249 1.95 28.59 5.02
CA ALA A 249 2.51 27.23 4.94
C ALA A 249 2.68 26.57 6.32
N ARG A 250 2.87 27.38 7.38
CA ARG A 250 2.92 26.93 8.77
C ARG A 250 1.74 26.02 9.15
N TYR A 251 0.54 26.32 8.68
CA TYR A 251 -0.68 25.59 9.04
C TYR A 251 -1.21 24.70 7.91
N ARG A 252 -0.79 24.95 6.66
CA ARG A 252 -1.32 24.27 5.46
C ARG A 252 -0.44 23.17 4.90
N SER A 253 0.85 23.20 5.22
CA SER A 253 1.77 22.10 4.87
C SER A 253 1.75 21.05 5.97
N VAL A 254 1.79 19.78 5.57
CA VAL A 254 1.63 18.64 6.48
C VAL A 254 2.53 17.48 6.10
N VAL A 255 2.87 16.65 7.08
CA VAL A 255 3.32 15.27 6.84
C VAL A 255 2.11 14.37 6.74
N SER A 256 2.11 13.44 5.78
CA SER A 256 0.90 12.69 5.43
C SER A 256 1.11 11.18 5.31
N GLU A 257 2.24 10.70 4.80
CA GLU A 257 2.49 9.28 4.57
C GLU A 257 3.94 8.89 4.90
N ILE A 258 4.11 7.59 5.21
CA ILE A 258 5.41 6.93 5.28
C ILE A 258 5.57 5.99 4.09
N CYS A 259 6.73 6.09 3.44
CA CYS A 259 7.13 5.27 2.31
C CYS A 259 8.54 4.69 2.52
N THR A 260 8.88 3.68 1.73
CA THR A 260 10.25 3.15 1.61
C THR A 260 10.71 3.26 0.16
N VAL A 261 11.92 3.75 -0.08
CA VAL A 261 12.51 3.77 -1.43
C VAL A 261 12.76 2.34 -1.89
N THR A 262 12.29 2.00 -3.09
CA THR A 262 12.58 0.72 -3.74
C THR A 262 13.68 0.85 -4.77
N GLU A 263 13.76 1.98 -5.47
CA GLU A 263 14.73 2.22 -6.53
C GLU A 263 14.89 3.73 -6.76
N LEU A 264 16.11 4.16 -7.10
CA LEU A 264 16.40 5.52 -7.59
C LEU A 264 17.04 5.39 -8.98
N LYS A 265 16.47 6.07 -9.98
CA LYS A 265 17.08 6.21 -11.31
C LYS A 265 17.31 7.67 -11.66
N ASN A 266 18.29 7.91 -12.52
CA ASN A 266 18.44 9.20 -13.16
C ASN A 266 17.72 9.19 -14.51
N ILE A 267 16.97 10.23 -14.87
CA ILE A 267 16.29 10.30 -16.17
C ILE A 267 17.26 10.20 -17.35
N ASN A 268 18.52 10.60 -17.16
CA ASN A 268 19.58 10.54 -18.17
C ASN A 268 20.19 9.14 -18.30
N SER A 269 19.84 8.18 -17.43
CA SER A 269 20.31 6.79 -17.57
C SER A 269 19.45 5.95 -18.51
N PHE A 270 18.40 6.52 -19.09
CA PHE A 270 17.53 5.84 -20.04
C PHE A 270 18.05 6.05 -21.46
N GLU A 271 18.14 4.96 -22.23
CA GLU A 271 18.59 4.98 -23.63
C GLU A 271 17.72 5.88 -24.51
N ASN A 272 16.40 5.80 -24.31
CA ASN A 272 15.42 6.53 -25.09
C ASN A 272 14.13 6.77 -24.30
N LYS A 273 13.27 7.63 -24.86
CA LYS A 273 11.99 8.03 -24.26
C LYS A 273 11.07 6.84 -24.01
N GLU A 274 11.05 5.88 -24.95
CA GLU A 274 10.22 4.68 -24.86
C GLU A 274 10.57 3.86 -23.62
N SER A 275 11.87 3.68 -23.34
CA SER A 275 12.35 2.98 -22.15
C SER A 275 11.99 3.70 -20.84
N PHE A 276 12.00 5.04 -20.84
CA PHE A 276 11.57 5.86 -19.71
C PHE A 276 10.07 5.74 -19.46
N LEU A 277 9.24 5.92 -20.50
CA LEU A 277 7.79 5.81 -20.40
C LEU A 277 7.36 4.41 -19.97
N ARG A 278 8.01 3.36 -20.48
CA ARG A 278 7.78 1.97 -20.06
C ARG A 278 8.09 1.76 -18.58
N PHE A 279 9.16 2.36 -18.08
CA PHE A 279 9.55 2.24 -16.67
C PHE A 279 8.54 2.88 -15.72
N ILE A 280 8.02 4.05 -16.06
CA ILE A 280 7.11 4.80 -15.19
C ILE A 280 5.63 4.40 -15.34
N LYS A 281 5.29 3.68 -16.42
CA LYS A 281 3.92 3.31 -16.80
C LYS A 281 3.15 2.75 -15.62
N GLY A 282 1.98 3.35 -15.37
CA GLY A 282 1.04 2.91 -14.34
C GLY A 282 1.51 3.13 -12.89
N ARG A 283 2.60 3.86 -12.65
CA ARG A 283 3.12 4.13 -11.29
C ARG A 283 3.43 5.61 -11.04
N SER A 284 3.57 6.41 -12.09
CA SER A 284 3.88 7.85 -11.98
C SER A 284 2.64 8.73 -11.92
N VAL A 285 2.67 9.73 -11.05
CA VAL A 285 1.56 10.68 -10.77
C VAL A 285 1.39 11.80 -11.81
N PHE A 286 2.17 11.73 -12.87
CA PHE A 286 2.28 12.77 -13.90
C PHE A 286 1.47 12.35 -15.12
N THR A 287 0.84 13.33 -15.76
CA THR A 287 0.13 13.07 -17.01
C THR A 287 1.12 12.80 -18.15
N PRO A 288 0.69 12.17 -19.26
CA PRO A 288 1.54 11.97 -20.43
C PRO A 288 2.23 13.26 -20.90
N GLU A 289 1.54 14.40 -20.88
CA GLU A 289 2.08 15.70 -21.29
C GLU A 289 3.14 16.22 -20.30
N GLU A 290 2.94 16.01 -19.00
CA GLU A 290 3.95 16.36 -17.99
C GLU A 290 5.20 15.50 -18.15
N LEU A 291 5.04 14.20 -18.42
CA LEU A 291 6.14 13.28 -18.67
C LEU A 291 6.91 13.62 -19.94
N GLU A 292 6.21 14.09 -20.98
CA GLU A 292 6.82 14.64 -22.20
C GLU A 292 7.74 15.81 -21.89
N ASP A 293 7.23 16.77 -21.12
CA ASP A 293 7.97 17.97 -20.73
C ASP A 293 9.20 17.59 -19.88
N PHE A 294 9.03 16.67 -18.95
CA PHE A 294 10.10 16.26 -18.04
C PHE A 294 11.21 15.53 -18.78
N TRP A 295 10.86 14.69 -19.75
CA TRP A 295 11.81 14.04 -20.64
C TRP A 295 12.55 15.06 -21.52
N THR A 296 11.84 16.02 -22.10
CA THR A 296 12.44 17.00 -23.02
C THR A 296 13.36 17.97 -22.29
N ARG A 297 12.90 18.53 -21.16
CA ARG A 297 13.63 19.57 -20.41
C ARG A 297 14.62 19.04 -19.39
N ARG A 298 14.53 17.75 -19.01
CA ARG A 298 15.40 17.08 -18.00
C ARG A 298 15.45 17.78 -16.64
N ARG A 299 14.43 18.61 -16.32
CA ARG A 299 14.40 19.45 -15.11
C ARG A 299 14.31 18.64 -13.81
N TYR A 300 13.74 17.43 -13.87
CA TYR A 300 13.55 16.56 -12.72
C TYR A 300 14.35 15.27 -12.92
N PRO A 301 15.67 15.30 -12.69
CA PRO A 301 16.53 14.19 -13.05
C PRO A 301 16.36 12.95 -12.16
N TYR A 302 15.84 13.10 -10.94
CA TYR A 302 15.76 12.00 -9.98
C TYR A 302 14.38 11.34 -10.02
N ILE A 303 14.31 10.11 -10.53
CA ILE A 303 13.12 9.27 -10.55
C ILE A 303 13.16 8.35 -9.33
N ILE A 304 12.30 8.63 -8.36
CA ILE A 304 12.25 7.95 -7.07
C ILE A 304 11.08 6.97 -7.09
N SER A 305 11.38 5.67 -7.04
CA SER A 305 10.39 4.62 -6.82
C SER A 305 10.20 4.39 -5.33
N LEU A 306 8.96 4.45 -4.87
CA LEU A 306 8.55 4.35 -3.49
C LEU A 306 7.56 3.21 -3.32
N LEU A 307 7.58 2.57 -2.16
CA LEU A 307 6.53 1.70 -1.69
C LEU A 307 5.76 2.45 -0.61
N PHE A 308 4.45 2.61 -0.76
CA PHE A 308 3.60 3.33 0.18
C PHE A 308 3.26 2.45 1.38
N ASN A 309 4.08 2.49 2.44
CA ASN A 309 3.93 1.65 3.63
C ASN A 309 2.57 1.86 4.30
N PHE A 310 2.33 3.05 4.83
CA PHE A 310 1.07 3.39 5.52
C PHE A 310 0.86 4.90 5.63
N PRO A 311 -0.40 5.36 5.69
CA PRO A 311 -0.73 6.76 5.96
C PRO A 311 -0.56 7.07 7.45
N LEU A 312 -0.27 8.33 7.79
CA LEU A 312 -0.37 8.80 9.18
C LEU A 312 -1.84 9.08 9.55
N ARG A 313 -2.25 8.69 10.77
CA ARG A 313 -3.62 8.89 11.28
C ARG A 313 -3.88 10.37 11.55
N VAL A 314 -2.91 11.01 12.21
CA VAL A 314 -2.84 12.46 12.38
C VAL A 314 -1.81 13.00 11.39
N ARG A 315 -2.05 14.18 10.82
CA ARG A 315 -1.13 14.81 9.86
C ARG A 315 -0.46 16.03 10.51
N PRO A 316 0.76 15.89 11.04
CA PRO A 316 1.46 16.99 11.68
C PRO A 316 1.64 18.15 10.70
N THR A 317 1.23 19.35 11.10
CA THR A 317 1.45 20.56 10.32
C THR A 317 2.92 20.96 10.39
N ARG A 318 3.37 21.80 9.45
CA ARG A 318 4.71 22.41 9.52
C ARG A 318 4.95 23.10 10.86
N GLN A 319 3.91 23.70 11.46
CA GLN A 319 4.00 24.26 12.81
C GLN A 319 4.44 23.20 13.83
N LYS A 320 3.74 22.07 13.90
CA LYS A 320 4.12 20.98 14.81
C LYS A 320 5.55 20.49 14.56
N LEU A 321 5.99 20.42 13.30
CA LEU A 321 7.37 20.05 12.99
C LEU A 321 8.39 21.08 13.52
N LEU A 322 8.05 22.37 13.49
CA LEU A 322 8.91 23.44 14.03
C LEU A 322 8.92 23.43 15.56
N ASP A 323 7.75 23.29 16.18
CA ASP A 323 7.57 23.34 17.63
C ASP A 323 8.28 22.16 18.34
N HIS A 324 8.53 21.06 17.63
CA HIS A 324 9.22 19.86 18.13
C HIS A 324 10.65 19.69 17.57
N ASP A 325 11.23 20.73 16.95
CA ASP A 325 12.58 20.73 16.36
C ASP A 325 12.82 19.63 15.30
N VAL A 326 11.76 19.13 14.66
CA VAL A 326 11.87 18.18 13.54
C VAL A 326 12.46 18.88 12.32
N VAL A 327 12.10 20.14 12.10
CA VAL A 327 12.63 21.00 11.04
C VAL A 327 12.94 22.39 11.59
N SER A 328 13.86 23.09 10.96
CA SER A 328 14.21 24.48 11.29
C SER A 328 13.44 25.49 10.44
N PRO A 329 13.17 26.72 10.96
CA PRO A 329 12.62 27.80 10.15
C PRO A 329 13.43 28.13 8.90
N LYS A 330 14.75 27.89 8.93
CA LYS A 330 15.69 28.15 7.83
C LYS A 330 15.70 27.05 6.77
N ASP A 331 15.10 25.90 7.05
CA ASP A 331 15.16 24.77 6.14
C ASP A 331 14.31 25.01 4.89
N ARG A 332 14.94 24.79 3.74
CA ARG A 332 14.22 24.65 2.47
C ARG A 332 13.76 23.20 2.34
N LEU A 333 12.52 22.94 2.75
CA LEU A 333 11.91 21.61 2.72
C LEU A 333 11.64 21.14 1.27
N THR A 334 12.64 20.47 0.68
CA THR A 334 12.55 19.81 -0.64
C THR A 334 12.78 18.31 -0.50
N CYS A 335 14.03 17.88 -0.37
CA CYS A 335 14.40 16.56 0.10
C CYS A 335 15.49 16.75 1.13
N ILE A 336 15.25 16.40 2.39
CA ILE A 336 16.22 16.59 3.47
C ILE A 336 16.40 15.28 4.24
N PRO A 337 17.62 14.98 4.71
CA PRO A 337 17.83 13.87 5.63
C PRO A 337 17.09 14.15 6.95
N LEU A 338 16.63 13.09 7.58
CA LEU A 338 16.10 13.08 8.94
C LEU A 338 16.97 12.15 9.77
N ASP A 339 17.35 12.60 10.97
CA ASP A 339 17.92 11.71 11.97
C ASP A 339 16.83 10.84 12.63
N THR A 340 17.28 9.87 13.44
CA THR A 340 16.40 8.91 14.12
C THR A 340 15.43 9.60 15.08
N ARG A 341 15.85 10.66 15.79
CA ARG A 341 14.98 11.42 16.70
C ARG A 341 13.88 12.12 15.90
N GLN A 342 14.25 12.83 14.83
CA GLN A 342 13.33 13.56 13.97
C GLN A 342 12.29 12.62 13.34
N PHE A 343 12.75 11.47 12.82
CA PHE A 343 11.84 10.47 12.25
C PHE A 343 10.88 9.90 13.30
N MET A 344 11.37 9.53 14.49
CA MET A 344 10.52 9.04 15.58
C MET A 344 9.50 10.07 16.04
N THR A 345 9.92 11.33 16.19
CA THR A 345 9.02 12.43 16.56
C THR A 345 7.88 12.60 15.55
N ILE A 346 8.16 12.42 14.25
CA ILE A 346 7.12 12.45 13.20
C ILE A 346 6.12 11.30 13.37
N LEU A 347 6.60 10.09 13.65
CA LEU A 347 5.72 8.92 13.86
C LEU A 347 4.80 9.12 15.06
N GLU A 348 5.34 9.66 16.17
CA GLU A 348 4.59 10.01 17.38
C GLU A 348 3.54 11.09 17.10
N LEU A 349 3.94 12.22 16.51
CA LEU A 349 3.01 13.31 16.16
C LEU A 349 1.94 12.87 15.16
N GLY A 350 2.27 11.88 14.33
CA GLY A 350 1.41 11.28 13.32
C GLY A 350 0.42 10.24 13.84
N ASP A 351 0.47 9.91 15.13
CA ASP A 351 -0.33 8.84 15.76
C ASP A 351 -0.19 7.52 14.98
N THR A 352 1.07 7.10 14.76
CA THR A 352 1.37 5.88 14.01
C THR A 352 1.03 4.65 14.84
N ASP A 353 0.38 3.65 14.23
CA ASP A 353 0.18 2.36 14.89
C ASP A 353 1.52 1.64 15.09
N GLU A 354 1.86 1.34 16.34
CA GLU A 354 3.07 0.60 16.72
C GLU A 354 3.18 -0.75 15.99
N GLY A 355 2.05 -1.32 15.55
CA GLY A 355 2.01 -2.54 14.75
C GLY A 355 2.82 -2.46 13.45
N TYR A 356 3.04 -1.26 12.90
CA TYR A 356 3.91 -1.04 11.73
C TYR A 356 5.40 -0.93 12.07
N VAL A 357 5.74 -0.71 13.32
CA VAL A 357 7.11 -0.45 13.78
C VAL A 357 7.74 -1.75 14.27
N ILE A 358 8.93 -2.07 13.76
CA ILE A 358 9.69 -3.27 14.17
C ILE A 358 11.06 -2.86 14.72
N ASP A 359 11.49 -3.51 15.80
CA ASP A 359 12.78 -3.24 16.46
C ASP A 359 13.97 -3.82 15.70
#